data_AF-A0A2R4JJL9-F1
#
_entry.id   AF-A0A2R4JJL9-F1
#
_cell.length_a   1.000
_cell.length_b   1.000
_cell.length_c   1.000
_cell.angle_alpha   90.00
_cell.angle_beta   90.00
_cell.angle_gamma   90.00
#
_symmetry.space_group_name_H-M   'P 1'
#
loop_
_entity.id
_entity.type
_entity.pdbx_description
1 polymer ?
#
loop_
_entity_poly.entity_id
_entity_poly.type
_entity_poly.pdbx_seq_one_letter_code
_entity_poly.pdbx_strand_id
1 'polypeptide(L)'
;MDVPGAVLATFGLFGLFYGISTGGDEGWTQPAAFGPIVGGLLLLVAFLLVERRHPEPLVPLSVLNRPSVKWSGLFGVITFGMCAGTTVLLSLYMQDVLGFSAPSGPV
;
A
#
# COMPACT_ATOMS: atom_id res chain seq x y z
N MET A 1 2.36 16.68 19.85
CA MET A 1 2.68 16.37 18.43
C MET A 1 3.74 15.29 18.32
N ASP A 2 3.37 14.13 17.75
CA ASP A 2 4.27 13.00 17.52
C ASP A 2 4.98 13.11 16.16
N VAL A 3 6.07 13.89 16.14
CA VAL A 3 6.94 14.06 14.96
C VAL A 3 7.62 12.74 14.54
N PRO A 4 8.22 11.94 15.44
CA PRO A 4 8.88 10.69 15.02
C PRO A 4 7.90 9.67 14.46
N GLY A 5 6.69 9.56 15.02
CA GLY A 5 5.63 8.71 14.49
C GLY A 5 5.24 9.13 13.07
N ALA A 6 4.99 10.42 12.84
CA ALA A 6 4.65 10.94 11.52
C ALA A 6 5.72 10.61 10.46
N VAL A 7 7.00 10.80 10.79
CA VAL A 7 8.12 10.50 9.88
C VAL A 7 8.17 9.01 9.53
N LEU A 8 8.08 8.13 10.54
CA LEU A 8 8.08 6.68 10.32
C LEU A 8 6.90 6.22 9.46
N ALA A 9 5.70 6.76 9.71
CA ALA A 9 4.52 6.44 8.93
C ALA A 9 4.66 6.89 7.47
N THR A 10 5.10 8.12 7.22
CA THR A 10 5.25 8.67 5.87
C THR A 10 6.30 7.91 5.07
N PHE A 11 7.50 7.69 5.61
CA PHE A 11 8.54 6.93 4.92
C PHE A 11 8.19 5.44 4.77
N GLY A 12 7.50 4.87 5.76
CA GLY A 12 7.02 3.49 5.69
C GLY A 12 6.02 3.27 4.57
N LEU A 13 5.03 4.15 4.46
CA LEU A 13 4.02 4.13 3.40
C LEU A 13 4.66 4.38 2.04
N PHE A 14 5.55 5.37 1.94
CA PHE A 14 6.28 5.68 0.72
C PHE A 14 7.09 4.49 0.22
N GLY A 15 7.84 3.82 1.10
CA GLY A 15 8.63 2.63 0.75
C GLY A 15 7.78 1.48 0.23
N LEU A 16 6.60 1.24 0.83
CA LEU A 16 5.66 0.25 0.33
C LEU A 16 5.12 0.60 -1.06
N PHE A 17 4.63 1.84 -1.25
CA PHE A 17 4.11 2.27 -2.55
C PHE A 17 5.17 2.20 -3.64
N TYR A 18 6.37 2.69 -3.34
CA TYR A 18 7.51 2.64 -4.26
C TYR A 18 7.85 1.19 -4.63
N GLY A 19 8.07 0.32 -3.64
CA GLY A 19 8.47 -1.06 -3.91
C GLY A 19 7.40 -1.90 -4.62
N ILE A 20 6.10 -1.65 -4.37
CA ILE A 20 5.00 -2.29 -5.11
C ILE A 20 4.97 -1.82 -6.56
N SER A 21 5.14 -0.51 -6.81
CA SER A 21 5.20 0.04 -8.16
C SER A 21 6.39 -0.52 -8.94
N THR A 22 7.59 -0.45 -8.36
CA THR A 22 8.82 -0.98 -8.97
C THR A 22 8.76 -2.49 -9.17
N GLY A 23 8.10 -3.24 -8.28
CA GLY A 23 7.91 -4.68 -8.44
C GLY A 23 7.07 -5.06 -9.67
N GLY A 24 6.11 -4.21 -10.05
CA GLY A 24 5.32 -4.37 -11.27
C GLY A 24 6.13 -4.13 -12.55
N ASP A 25 7.07 -3.18 -12.53
CA ASP A 25 7.86 -2.77 -13.70
C ASP A 25 9.15 -3.59 -13.87
N GLU A 26 9.94 -3.72 -12.80
CA GLU A 26 11.29 -4.30 -12.82
C GLU A 26 11.35 -5.74 -12.28
N GLY A 27 10.27 -6.21 -11.66
CA GLY A 27 10.13 -7.55 -11.10
C GLY A 27 10.29 -7.62 -9.58
N TRP A 28 9.47 -8.44 -8.95
CA TRP A 28 9.31 -8.55 -7.50
C TRP A 28 10.52 -9.09 -6.73
N THR A 29 11.44 -9.79 -7.40
CA THR A 29 12.65 -10.36 -6.79
C THR A 29 13.83 -9.39 -6.83
N GLN A 30 13.72 -8.27 -7.53
CA GLN A 30 14.79 -7.29 -7.61
C GLN A 30 14.99 -6.58 -6.26
N PRO A 31 16.24 -6.31 -5.85
CA PRO A 31 16.52 -5.56 -4.62
C PRO A 31 15.85 -4.18 -4.61
N ALA A 32 15.67 -3.56 -5.77
CA ALA A 32 15.01 -2.27 -5.95
C ALA A 32 13.52 -2.29 -5.59
N ALA A 33 12.84 -3.43 -5.71
CA ALA A 33 11.44 -3.60 -5.30
C ALA A 33 11.35 -4.20 -3.89
N PHE A 34 12.09 -5.28 -3.64
CA PHE A 34 12.01 -6.03 -2.39
C PHE A 34 12.55 -5.26 -1.18
N GLY A 35 13.65 -4.52 -1.36
CA GLY A 35 14.26 -3.71 -0.29
C GLY A 35 13.32 -2.65 0.28
N PRO A 36 12.72 -1.79 -0.56
CA PRO A 36 11.74 -0.79 -0.12
C PRO A 36 10.47 -1.39 0.48
N ILE A 37 9.99 -2.54 0.00
CA ILE A 37 8.83 -3.22 0.61
C ILE A 37 9.16 -3.63 2.05
N VAL A 38 10.27 -4.35 2.25
CA VAL A 38 10.67 -4.83 3.58
C VAL A 38 11.01 -3.65 4.49
N GLY A 39 11.76 -2.67 3.98
CA GLY A 39 12.11 -1.45 4.72
C GLY A 39 10.87 -0.66 5.13
N GLY A 40 9.91 -0.49 4.23
CA GLY A 40 8.63 0.18 4.51
C GLY A 40 7.83 -0.54 5.59
N LEU A 41 7.75 -1.87 5.50
CA LEU A 41 7.09 -2.71 6.52
C LEU A 41 7.74 -2.57 7.89
N LEU A 42 9.09 -2.56 7.95
CA LEU A 42 9.84 -2.37 9.19
C LEU A 42 9.60 -0.97 9.78
N LEU A 43 9.56 0.07 8.95
CA LEU A 43 9.25 1.44 9.39
C LEU A 43 7.83 1.56 9.93
N LEU A 44 6.84 0.91 9.31
CA LEU A 44 5.46 0.88 9.81
C LEU A 44 5.34 0.09 11.13
N VAL A 45 6.08 -1.01 11.28
CA VAL A 45 6.13 -1.71 12.57
C VAL A 45 6.79 -0.82 13.64
N ALA A 46 7.89 -0.14 13.31
CA ALA A 46 8.53 0.81 14.21
C ALA A 46 7.59 1.95 14.59
N PHE A 47 6.83 2.50 13.64
CA PHE A 47 5.77 3.47 13.88
C PHE A 47 4.78 2.97 14.94
N LEU A 48 4.20 1.77 14.75
CA LEU A 48 3.26 1.20 15.71
C LEU A 48 3.88 1.02 17.12
N LEU A 49 5.17 0.70 17.22
CA LEU A 49 5.86 0.57 18.49
C LEU A 49 6.13 1.91 19.19
N VAL A 50 6.48 2.95 18.42
CA VAL A 50 6.67 4.32 18.91
C VAL A 50 5.33 4.92 19.35
N GLU A 51 4.32 4.77 18.51
CA GLU A 51 2.94 5.24 18.72
C GLU A 51 2.34 4.65 20.01
N ARG A 52 2.62 3.36 20.30
CA ARG A 52 2.20 2.68 21.55
C ARG A 52 2.75 3.32 22.81
N ARG A 53 3.90 3.98 22.73
CA ARG A 53 4.62 4.56 23.87
C ARG A 53 4.42 6.07 23.97
N HIS A 54 3.84 6.71 22.95
CA HIS A 54 3.67 8.15 22.90
C HIS A 54 2.50 8.61 23.81
N PRO A 55 2.64 9.71 24.58
CA PRO A 55 1.58 10.22 25.47
C PRO A 55 0.36 10.74 24.71
N GLU A 56 0.56 11.18 23.46
CA GLU A 56 -0.44 11.82 22.62
C GLU A 56 -0.34 11.21 21.21
N PRO A 57 -0.84 9.97 21.04
CA PRO A 57 -0.73 9.24 19.78
C PRO A 57 -1.59 9.89 18.68
N LEU A 58 -1.01 10.03 17.49
CA LEU A 58 -1.70 10.36 16.23
C LEU A 58 -2.82 9.36 15.92
N VAL A 59 -2.59 8.08 16.16
CA VAL A 59 -3.54 7.01 15.88
C VAL A 59 -3.89 6.29 17.19
N PRO A 60 -5.11 6.46 17.72
CA PRO A 60 -5.54 5.74 18.91
C PRO A 60 -5.62 4.24 18.61
N LEU A 61 -4.59 3.50 18.99
CA LEU A 61 -4.50 2.06 18.70
C LEU A 61 -5.64 1.25 19.34
N SER A 62 -6.29 1.79 20.37
CA SER A 62 -7.50 1.25 20.97
C SER A 62 -8.68 1.22 19.98
N VAL A 63 -8.79 2.22 19.10
CA VAL A 63 -9.78 2.29 18.03
C VAL A 63 -9.44 1.27 16.94
N LEU A 64 -8.17 1.18 16.54
CA LEU A 64 -7.71 0.15 15.60
C LEU A 64 -7.84 -1.27 16.13
N ASN A 65 -7.89 -1.47 17.45
CA ASN A 65 -8.13 -2.79 18.04
C ASN A 65 -9.62 -3.16 18.11
N ARG A 66 -10.54 -2.23 17.86
CA ARG A 66 -11.96 -2.56 17.80
C ARG A 66 -12.22 -3.48 16.60
N PRO A 67 -12.94 -4.60 16.80
CA PRO A 67 -13.17 -5.57 15.73
C PRO A 67 -13.86 -4.93 14.52
N SER A 68 -14.82 -4.03 14.73
CA SER A 68 -15.48 -3.32 13.63
C SER A 68 -14.52 -2.53 12.75
N VAL A 69 -13.55 -1.82 13.35
CA VAL A 69 -12.55 -1.02 12.64
C VAL A 69 -11.54 -1.91 11.92
N LYS A 70 -11.09 -3.00 12.58
CA LYS A 70 -10.20 -4.00 11.96
C LYS A 70 -10.83 -4.65 10.74
N TRP A 71 -12.06 -5.15 10.89
CA TRP A 71 -12.79 -5.79 9.81
C TRP A 71 -13.09 -4.79 8.69
N SER A 72 -13.50 -3.56 9.03
CA SER A 72 -13.73 -2.50 8.04
C SER A 72 -12.46 -2.16 7.26
N GLY A 73 -11.30 -2.06 7.92
CA GLY A 73 -10.02 -1.82 7.25
C GLY A 73 -9.63 -2.98 6.33
N LEU A 74 -9.78 -4.22 6.79
CA LEU A 74 -9.50 -5.40 5.98
C LEU A 74 -10.41 -5.49 4.76
N PHE A 75 -11.73 -5.30 4.95
CA PHE A 75 -12.68 -5.25 3.84
C PHE A 75 -12.37 -4.10 2.89
N GLY A 76 -11.99 -2.92 3.40
CA GLY A 76 -11.57 -1.79 2.58
C GLY A 76 -10.38 -2.12 1.67
N VAL A 77 -9.34 -2.76 2.21
CA VAL A 77 -8.18 -3.21 1.44
C VAL A 77 -8.58 -4.25 0.39
N ILE A 78 -9.40 -5.24 0.76
CA ILE A 78 -9.85 -6.29 -0.17
C ILE A 78 -10.69 -5.69 -1.29
N THR A 79 -11.68 -4.87 -0.97
CA THR A 79 -12.57 -4.23 -1.95
C THR A 79 -11.78 -3.32 -2.87
N PHE A 80 -10.87 -2.50 -2.34
CA PHE A 80 -10.03 -1.63 -3.16
C PHE A 80 -9.12 -2.43 -4.09
N GLY A 81 -8.48 -3.48 -3.56
CA GLY A 81 -7.64 -4.41 -4.35
C GLY A 81 -8.43 -5.12 -5.45
N MET A 82 -9.66 -5.58 -5.15
CA MET A 82 -10.55 -6.19 -6.15
C MET A 82 -10.96 -5.19 -7.23
N CYS A 83 -11.37 -3.97 -6.87
CA CYS A 83 -11.75 -2.94 -7.84
C CYS A 83 -10.58 -2.57 -8.76
N ALA A 84 -9.40 -2.30 -8.19
CA ALA A 84 -8.20 -1.98 -8.95
C ALA A 84 -7.78 -3.15 -9.86
N GLY A 85 -7.71 -4.38 -9.32
CA GLY A 85 -7.33 -5.57 -10.07
C GLY A 85 -8.30 -5.91 -11.19
N THR A 86 -9.61 -5.82 -10.93
CA THR A 86 -10.64 -6.07 -11.96
C THR A 86 -10.55 -5.05 -13.09
N THR A 87 -10.26 -3.78 -12.79
CA THR A 87 -10.10 -2.74 -13.81
C THR A 87 -8.93 -3.04 -14.73
N VAL A 88 -7.78 -3.43 -14.18
CA VAL A 88 -6.59 -3.81 -14.95
C VAL A 88 -6.84 -5.08 -15.76
N LEU A 89 -7.37 -6.13 -15.14
CA LEU A 89 -7.65 -7.41 -15.80
C LEU A 89 -8.70 -7.28 -16.91
N LEU A 90 -9.73 -6.46 -16.70
CA LEU A 90 -10.72 -6.19 -17.74
C LEU A 90 -10.08 -5.43 -18.90
N SER A 91 -9.21 -4.45 -18.62
CA SER A 91 -8.46 -3.73 -19.64
C SER A 91 -7.58 -4.68 -20.46
N LEU A 92 -6.83 -5.56 -19.80
CA LEU A 92 -6.01 -6.60 -20.46
C LEU A 92 -6.86 -7.59 -21.24
N TYR A 93 -8.00 -8.04 -20.71
CA TYR A 93 -8.91 -8.93 -21.44
C TYR A 93 -9.44 -8.28 -22.72
N MET A 94 -9.81 -7.01 -22.66
CA MET A 94 -10.24 -6.26 -23.83
C MET A 94 -9.11 -6.13 -24.87
N GLN A 95 -7.88 -5.94 -24.42
CA GLN A 95 -6.71 -5.79 -25.30
C GLN A 95 -6.25 -7.14 -25.89
N ASP A 96 -5.96 -8.12 -25.04
CA ASP A 96 -5.31 -9.38 -25.40
C ASP A 96 -6.28 -10.43 -25.96
N VAL A 97 -7.55 -10.43 -25.52
CA VAL A 97 -8.54 -11.43 -25.94
C VAL A 97 -9.51 -10.88 -26.98
N LEU A 98 -10.04 -9.68 -26.77
CA LEU A 98 -10.99 -9.05 -27.69
C LEU A 98 -10.31 -8.24 -28.81
N GLY A 99 -8.99 -8.02 -28.72
CA GLY A 99 -8.22 -7.30 -29.73
C GLY A 99 -8.54 -5.80 -29.82
N PHE A 100 -9.16 -5.22 -28.78
CA PHE A 100 -9.34 -3.78 -28.72
C PHE A 100 -7.99 -3.11 -28.49
N SER A 101 -7.48 -2.41 -29.49
CA SER A 101 -6.30 -1.58 -29.32
C SER A 101 -6.58 -0.48 -28.31
N ALA A 102 -5.64 -0.23 -27.39
CA ALA A 102 -5.70 0.94 -26.52
C ALA A 102 -5.95 2.19 -27.40
N PRO A 103 -6.82 3.14 -27.00
CA PRO A 103 -6.88 4.43 -27.66
C PRO A 103 -5.47 5.00 -27.64
N SER A 104 -4.82 5.09 -28.79
CA SER A 104 -3.51 5.69 -28.92
C SER A 104 -3.58 7.11 -28.36
N GLY A 105 -3.00 7.34 -27.18
CA GLY A 105 -2.80 8.69 -26.67
C GLY A 105 -1.88 9.47 -27.63
N PRO A 106 -2.08 10.78 -27.81
CA PRO A 106 -1.25 11.57 -28.72
C PRO A 106 0.20 11.63 -28.22
N VAL A 107 1.12 11.50 -29.17
CA VAL A 107 2.58 11.65 -29.06
C VAL A 107 2.95 13.06 -28.62
#